data_AF-A0A0X7A7E1-F1
#
_entry.id   AF-A0A0X7A7E1-F1
#
_cell.length_a   1.000
_cell.length_b   1.000
_cell.length_c   1.000
_cell.angle_alpha   90.00
_cell.angle_beta   90.00
_cell.angle_gamma   90.00
#
_symmetry.space_group_name_H-M   'P 1'
#
loop_
_entity.id
_entity.type
_entity.pdbx_description
1 polymer ?
#
loop_
_entity_poly.entity_id
_entity_poly.type
_entity_poly.pdbx_seq_one_letter_code
_entity_poly.pdbx_strand_id
1 'polypeptide(L)'
;MTSPRTPDVPPLVHPGMAVRTSYGTGGIVIAVEGPVIHVAPDGRAFPHFTIVYVPADRFGRHSKLDRNWINECVAVDGRILKLFEANSDEVFIEAVAAGPP
;
A
#
# COMPACT_ATOMS: atom_id res chain seq x y z
N MET A 1 -2.24 9.43 27.82
CA MET A 1 -2.64 8.15 27.19
C MET A 1 -2.16 8.22 25.74
N THR A 2 -1.09 7.51 25.40
CA THR A 2 -0.65 7.37 24.01
C THR A 2 -1.63 6.43 23.33
N SER A 3 -2.39 6.90 22.32
CA SER A 3 -3.09 5.97 21.42
C SER A 3 -2.08 4.91 20.97
N PRO A 4 -2.44 3.62 20.90
CA PRO A 4 -1.57 2.62 20.29
C PRO A 4 -1.13 3.18 18.95
N ARG A 5 0.18 3.31 18.76
CA ARG A 5 0.74 3.82 17.50
C ARG A 5 0.34 2.80 16.45
N THR A 6 -0.77 3.06 15.76
CA THR A 6 -1.18 2.28 14.59
C THR A 6 0.04 2.19 13.69
N PRO A 7 0.50 0.97 13.33
CA PRO A 7 1.66 0.85 12.48
C PRO A 7 1.38 1.60 11.18
N ASP A 8 2.36 2.38 10.71
CA ASP A 8 2.28 3.00 9.38
C ASP A 8 2.22 1.93 8.28
N VAL A 9 2.13 2.34 7.01
CA VAL A 9 2.02 1.40 5.87
C VAL A 9 3.21 0.40 5.76
N PRO A 10 4.49 0.78 5.96
CA PRO A 10 5.61 -0.14 5.71
C PRO A 10 5.65 -1.40 6.60
N PRO A 11 5.27 -1.37 7.89
CA PRO A 11 5.07 -2.60 8.68
C PRO A 11 3.97 -3.53 8.17
N LEU A 12 2.98 -3.01 7.44
CA LEU A 12 1.83 -3.80 6.96
C LEU A 12 2.13 -4.46 5.61
N VAL A 13 2.90 -3.81 4.74
CA VAL A 13 3.21 -4.30 3.40
C VAL A 13 4.66 -4.05 3.03
N HIS A 14 5.32 -5.05 2.46
CA HIS A 14 6.73 -4.97 2.08
C HIS A 14 7.00 -5.65 0.73
N PRO A 15 8.16 -5.41 0.10
CA PRO A 15 8.52 -6.06 -1.16
C PRO A 15 8.38 -7.59 -1.09
N GLY A 16 7.88 -8.18 -2.17
CA GLY A 16 7.58 -9.61 -2.31
C GLY A 16 6.16 -10.01 -1.88
N MET A 17 5.43 -9.17 -1.15
CA MET A 17 4.02 -9.44 -0.83
C MET A 17 3.12 -9.20 -2.05
N ALA A 18 2.06 -10.00 -2.15
CA ALA A 18 0.99 -9.77 -3.10
C ALA A 18 -0.05 -8.82 -2.50
N VAL A 19 -0.53 -7.89 -3.31
CA VAL A 19 -1.60 -6.96 -2.95
C VAL A 19 -2.68 -6.93 -4.02
N ARG A 20 -3.92 -6.69 -3.60
CA ARG A 20 -5.04 -6.33 -4.49
C ARG A 20 -5.77 -5.10 -3.96
N THR A 21 -6.37 -4.34 -4.85
CA THR A 21 -7.21 -3.20 -4.49
C THR A 21 -8.69 -3.56 -4.57
N SER A 22 -9.53 -2.84 -3.82
CA SER A 22 -11.00 -2.91 -3.92
C SER A 22 -11.53 -2.68 -5.35
N TYR A 23 -10.79 -1.95 -6.17
CA TYR A 23 -11.15 -1.60 -7.55
C TYR A 23 -10.50 -2.49 -8.64
N GLY A 24 -10.01 -3.68 -8.25
CA GLY A 24 -9.68 -4.74 -9.22
C GLY A 24 -8.28 -4.67 -9.83
N THR A 25 -7.36 -3.90 -9.25
CA THR A 25 -5.93 -3.91 -9.63
C THR A 25 -5.10 -4.61 -8.56
N GLY A 26 -3.87 -5.03 -8.89
CA GLY A 26 -2.99 -5.66 -7.92
C GLY A 26 -1.76 -6.29 -8.54
N GLY A 27 -0.88 -6.80 -7.69
CA GLY A 27 0.34 -7.48 -8.09
C GLY A 27 1.33 -7.62 -6.94
N ILE A 28 2.59 -7.85 -7.28
CA ILE A 28 3.65 -8.06 -6.29
C ILE A 28 4.34 -6.75 -5.98
N VAL A 29 4.37 -6.40 -4.70
CA VAL A 29 5.03 -5.19 -4.21
C VAL A 29 6.54 -5.28 -4.45
N ILE A 30 7.11 -4.21 -4.97
CA ILE A 30 8.56 -4.07 -5.20
C ILE A 30 9.17 -2.95 -4.36
N ALA A 31 8.36 -1.98 -3.92
CA ALA A 31 8.79 -0.92 -3.00
C ALA A 31 7.58 -0.31 -2.27
N VAL A 32 7.85 0.29 -1.12
CA VAL A 32 6.94 1.21 -0.42
C VAL A 32 7.69 2.51 -0.25
N GLU A 33 7.22 3.57 -0.89
CA GLU A 33 7.84 4.90 -0.91
C GLU A 33 7.11 5.83 0.06
N GLY A 34 7.86 6.78 0.65
CA GLY A 34 7.32 7.79 1.58
C GLY A 34 7.90 7.71 3.00
N PRO A 35 7.25 8.37 3.98
CA PRO A 35 5.99 9.11 3.82
C PRO A 35 6.16 10.42 3.03
N VAL A 36 5.15 10.78 2.25
CA VAL A 36 4.93 12.11 1.69
C VAL A 36 3.84 12.81 2.52
N ILE A 37 3.99 14.11 2.78
CA ILE A 37 3.04 14.87 3.59
C ILE A 37 2.04 15.60 2.70
N HIS A 38 0.75 15.27 2.83
CA HIS A 38 -0.34 16.10 2.30
C HIS A 38 -0.78 17.10 3.37
N VAL A 39 -0.83 18.39 3.04
CA VAL A 39 -1.35 19.42 3.95
C VAL A 39 -2.72 19.85 3.43
N ALA A 40 -3.76 19.58 4.22
CA ALA A 40 -5.12 19.98 3.87
C ALA A 40 -5.31 21.50 4.00
N PRO A 41 -6.36 22.08 3.39
CA PRO A 41 -6.63 23.52 3.46
C PRO A 41 -6.80 24.07 4.89
N ASP A 42 -7.17 23.22 5.84
CA ASP A 42 -7.29 23.58 7.27
C ASP A 42 -5.96 23.48 8.05
N GLY A 43 -4.85 23.18 7.36
CA GLY A 43 -3.52 23.08 7.93
C GLY A 43 -3.17 21.73 8.55
N ARG A 44 -4.08 20.75 8.54
CA ARG A 44 -3.78 19.39 9.03
C ARG A 44 -2.82 18.67 8.08
N ALA A 45 -1.82 18.01 8.64
CA ALA A 45 -0.82 17.23 7.90
C ALA A 45 -1.17 15.74 7.93
N PHE A 46 -1.14 15.13 6.76
CA PHE A 46 -1.52 13.74 6.53
C PHE A 46 -0.37 13.01 5.82
N PRO A 47 0.47 12.28 6.59
CA PRO A 47 1.50 11.43 6.00
C PRO A 47 0.84 10.27 5.24
N HIS A 48 1.33 10.01 4.03
CA HIS A 48 0.87 8.90 3.21
C HIS A 48 2.03 8.27 2.44
N PHE A 49 1.80 7.05 1.96
CA PHE A 49 2.80 6.24 1.27
C PHE A 49 2.34 5.89 -0.14
N THR A 50 3.30 5.49 -0.97
CA THR A 50 3.05 4.94 -2.28
C THR A 50 3.54 3.50 -2.33
N ILE A 51 2.65 2.56 -2.65
CA ILE A 51 3.02 1.17 -2.90
C ILE A 51 3.34 1.04 -4.38
N VAL A 52 4.56 0.62 -4.69
CA VAL A 52 4.99 0.30 -6.05
C VAL A 52 4.90 -1.20 -6.24
N TYR A 53 4.19 -1.63 -7.28
CA TYR A 53 4.00 -3.06 -7.58
C TYR A 53 4.16 -3.35 -9.06
N VAL A 54 4.31 -4.63 -9.40
CA VAL A 54 4.35 -5.13 -10.77
C VAL A 54 3.36 -6.28 -10.94
N PRO A 55 2.86 -6.56 -12.16
CA PRO A 55 2.08 -7.76 -12.42
C PRO A 55 2.84 -9.01 -11.95
N ALA A 56 2.12 -9.98 -11.37
CA ALA A 56 2.73 -11.14 -10.75
C ALA A 56 3.57 -11.97 -11.73
N ASP A 57 3.12 -12.09 -12.97
CA ASP A 57 3.87 -12.77 -14.02
C ASP A 57 5.17 -12.05 -14.39
N ARG A 58 5.32 -10.75 -14.10
CA ARG A 58 6.53 -9.95 -14.37
C ARG A 58 7.48 -9.87 -13.19
N PHE A 59 7.10 -10.40 -12.02
CA PHE A 59 7.96 -10.40 -10.84
C PHE A 59 9.30 -11.10 -11.14
N GLY A 60 10.41 -10.50 -10.70
CA GLY A 60 11.77 -10.96 -10.97
C GLY A 60 12.36 -10.63 -12.36
N ARG A 61 11.55 -10.18 -13.33
CA ARG A 61 12.03 -9.78 -14.68
C ARG A 61 11.43 -8.48 -15.21
N HIS A 62 10.92 -7.66 -14.30
CA HIS A 62 10.24 -6.41 -14.63
C HIS A 62 11.22 -5.32 -15.07
N SER A 63 10.73 -4.41 -15.90
CA SER A 63 11.37 -3.16 -16.28
C SER A 63 10.69 -1.97 -15.59
N LYS A 64 11.13 -0.75 -15.90
CA LYS A 64 10.44 0.46 -15.43
C LYS A 64 9.01 0.59 -15.97
N LEU A 65 8.71 0.01 -17.15
CA LEU A 65 7.39 0.10 -17.80
C LEU A 65 6.35 -0.82 -17.16
N ASP A 66 6.78 -1.83 -16.41
CA ASP A 66 5.89 -2.77 -15.74
C ASP A 66 5.45 -2.28 -14.35
N ARG A 67 5.99 -1.15 -13.89
CA ARG A 67 5.70 -0.58 -12.57
C ARG A 67 4.33 0.07 -12.55
N ASN A 68 3.61 -0.17 -11.48
CA ASN A 68 2.34 0.45 -11.14
C ASN A 68 2.42 1.04 -9.73
N TRP A 69 1.54 1.99 -9.44
CA TRP A 69 1.56 2.75 -8.19
C TRP A 69 0.18 2.78 -7.55
N ILE A 70 0.15 2.53 -6.25
CA ILE A 70 -0.99 2.81 -5.38
C ILE A 70 -0.56 3.95 -4.46
N ASN A 71 -0.93 5.17 -4.82
CA ASN A 71 -0.55 6.38 -4.06
C ASN A 71 -1.45 6.60 -2.85
N GLU A 72 -1.10 7.57 -2.01
CA GLU A 72 -1.97 8.09 -0.92
C GLU A 72 -2.43 7.00 0.06
N CYS A 73 -1.61 5.98 0.28
CA CYS A 73 -1.91 4.89 1.21
C CYS A 73 -1.68 5.36 2.66
N VAL A 74 -2.65 5.07 3.52
CA VAL A 74 -2.59 5.30 4.97
C VAL A 74 -2.96 4.05 5.73
N ALA A 75 -2.40 3.89 6.93
CA ALA A 75 -2.75 2.81 7.81
C ALA A 75 -3.86 3.24 8.79
N VAL A 76 -4.97 2.51 8.78
CA VAL A 76 -6.11 2.73 9.68
C VAL A 76 -6.50 1.38 10.26
N ASP A 77 -6.34 1.21 11.57
CA ASP A 77 -6.69 -0.02 12.29
C ASP A 77 -6.12 -1.31 11.65
N GLY A 78 -4.85 -1.25 11.21
CA GLY A 78 -4.15 -2.38 10.58
C GLY A 78 -4.54 -2.64 9.11
N ARG A 79 -5.41 -1.82 8.53
CA ARG A 79 -5.80 -1.85 7.12
C ARG A 79 -5.08 -0.75 6.36
N ILE A 80 -4.89 -0.94 5.07
CA ILE A 80 -4.31 0.07 4.18
C ILE A 80 -5.44 0.69 3.36
N LEU A 81 -5.75 1.96 3.63
CA LEU A 81 -6.80 2.73 2.96
C LEU A 81 -6.22 3.86 2.12
N LYS A 82 -7.04 4.45 1.27
CA LYS A 82 -6.72 5.71 0.59
C LYS A 82 -7.00 6.91 1.50
N LEU A 83 -6.08 7.87 1.53
CA LEU A 83 -6.07 9.01 2.46
C LEU A 83 -7.36 9.86 2.42
N PHE A 84 -8.01 9.98 1.27
CA PHE A 84 -9.18 10.86 1.15
C PHE A 84 -10.46 10.17 1.59
N GLU A 85 -11.15 10.76 2.57
CA GLU A 85 -12.41 10.28 3.16
C GLU A 85 -13.55 10.08 2.13
N ALA A 86 -13.46 10.69 0.95
CA ALA A 86 -14.40 10.45 -0.15
C ALA A 86 -14.22 9.08 -0.84
N ASN A 87 -13.21 8.30 -0.44
CA ASN A 87 -12.90 7.01 -1.05
C ASN A 87 -12.72 5.92 0.02
N SER A 88 -13.53 4.87 -0.06
CA SER A 88 -13.41 3.66 0.78
C SER A 88 -12.49 2.60 0.17
N ASP A 89 -11.66 2.98 -0.80
CA ASP A 89 -10.73 2.07 -1.44
C ASP A 89 -9.68 1.54 -0.47
N GLU A 90 -9.47 0.23 -0.57
CA GLU A 90 -8.62 -0.53 0.32
C GLU A 90 -7.60 -1.34 -0.48
N VAL A 91 -6.40 -1.46 0.08
CA VAL A 91 -5.37 -2.38 -0.36
C VAL A 91 -5.37 -3.59 0.57
N PHE A 92 -5.72 -4.73 0.02
CA PHE A 92 -5.69 -6.02 0.70
C PHE A 92 -4.33 -6.68 0.46
N ILE A 93 -3.73 -7.21 1.52
CA ILE A 93 -2.55 -8.08 1.43
C ILE A 93 -3.05 -9.50 1.21
N GLU A 94 -2.57 -10.15 0.15
CA GLU A 94 -2.94 -11.54 -0.13
C GLU A 94 -2.01 -12.49 0.63
N ALA A 95 -2.59 -13.52 1.22
CA ALA A 95 -1.79 -14.60 1.79
C ALA A 95 -1.04 -15.31 0.66
N VAL A 96 0.29 -15.40 0.76
CA VAL A 96 1.05 -16.34 -0.06
C VAL A 96 0.54 -17.72 0.36
N ALA A 97 -0.13 -18.44 -0.54
CA ALA A 97 -0.46 -19.83 -0.30
C ALA A 97 0.85 -20.53 0.05
N ALA A 98 0.97 -21.00 1.30
CA ALA A 98 2.03 -21.93 1.63
C ALA A 98 1.89 -23.08 0.63
N GLY A 99 2.91 -23.27 -0.22
CA GLY A 99 2.95 -24.43 -1.09
C GLY A 99 2.75 -25.69 -0.25
N PRO A 100 2.21 -26.78 -0.81
CA PRO A 100 2.08 -28.02 -0.07
C PRO A 100 3.45 -28.46 0.49
N PRO A 101 3.47 -29.10 1.67
CA PRO A 101 4.69 -29.53 2.36
C PRO A 101 5.57 -30.46 1.51
#